data_AF-A0A350DJE0-F1
#
_entry.id   AF-A0A350DJE0-F1
#
_cell.length_a   1.000
_cell.length_b   1.000
_cell.length_c   1.000
_cell.angle_alpha   90.00
_cell.angle_beta   90.00
_cell.angle_gamma   90.00
#
_symmetry.space_group_name_H-M   'P 1'
#
loop_
_entity.id
_entity.type
_entity.pdbx_description
1 polymer ?
#
loop_
_entity_poly.entity_id
_entity_poly.type
_entity_poly.pdbx_seq_one_letter_code
_entity_poly.pdbx_strand_id
1 'polypeptide(L)'
;MAKDTRSRKKVTRRSVSEGVAHIHASFNNTIVTITDRQGNALAWATSGGQGFRGSRKSTPFAAQVAAEVAGKAAQEYGVKN
;
A
#
# COMPACT_ATOMS: atom_id res chain seq x y z
N MET A 1 -4.98 30.81 14.61
CA MET A 1 -4.75 30.20 13.28
C MET A 1 -5.53 28.89 13.21
N ALA A 2 -6.69 28.88 12.56
CA ALA A 2 -7.50 27.67 12.40
C ALA A 2 -6.81 26.73 11.41
N LYS A 3 -6.51 25.51 11.85
CA LYS A 3 -5.88 24.47 11.03
C LYS A 3 -6.93 23.89 10.11
N ASP A 4 -6.87 24.27 8.85
CA ASP A 4 -7.78 23.85 7.79
C ASP A 4 -7.69 22.32 7.62
N THR A 5 -8.59 21.58 8.27
CA THR A 5 -8.75 20.14 8.09
C THR A 5 -9.37 19.91 6.72
N ARG A 6 -8.51 19.86 5.70
CA ARG A 6 -8.86 19.35 4.37
C ARG A 6 -9.45 17.96 4.55
N SER A 7 -10.78 17.87 4.47
CA SER A 7 -11.49 16.60 4.44
C SER A 7 -10.99 15.85 3.21
N ARG A 8 -10.21 14.78 3.44
CA ARG A 8 -9.84 13.86 2.35
C ARG A 8 -11.15 13.33 1.79
N LYS A 9 -11.49 13.80 0.58
CA LYS A 9 -12.60 13.30 -0.21
C LYS A 9 -12.51 11.78 -0.18
N LYS A 10 -13.47 11.13 0.48
CA LYS A 10 -13.55 9.67 0.59
C LYS A 10 -13.67 9.18 -0.85
N VAL A 11 -12.56 8.68 -1.40
CA VAL A 11 -12.54 8.11 -2.74
C VAL A 11 -13.59 7.01 -2.70
N THR A 12 -14.67 7.25 -3.44
CA THR A 12 -15.75 6.29 -3.65
C THR A 12 -15.11 4.95 -3.97
N ARG A 13 -15.44 3.93 -3.17
CA ARG A 13 -14.94 2.56 -3.35
C ARG A 13 -15.40 2.05 -4.71
N ARG A 14 -14.67 2.40 -5.76
CA ARG A 14 -14.79 1.73 -7.05
C ARG A 14 -14.28 0.32 -6.81
N SER A 15 -15.17 -0.65 -6.98
CA SER A 15 -14.77 -2.04 -7.00
C SER A 15 -13.92 -2.22 -8.25
N VAL A 16 -12.61 -2.36 -8.09
CA VAL A 16 -11.68 -2.58 -9.19
C VAL A 16 -11.37 -4.07 -9.20
N SER A 17 -11.81 -4.79 -10.22
CA SER A 17 -11.57 -6.24 -10.34
C SER A 17 -10.10 -6.55 -10.64
N GLU A 18 -9.46 -5.74 -11.49
CA GLU A 18 -8.08 -5.94 -11.94
C GLU A 18 -7.17 -4.80 -11.47
N GLY A 19 -6.07 -5.14 -10.80
CA GLY A 19 -5.07 -4.18 -10.34
C GLY A 19 -3.65 -4.55 -10.75
N VAL A 20 -2.75 -3.57 -10.72
CA VAL A 20 -1.31 -3.73 -10.94
C VAL A 20 -0.58 -3.55 -9.62
N ALA A 21 0.23 -4.54 -9.25
CA ALA A 21 1.09 -4.48 -8.06
C ALA A 21 2.47 -3.92 -8.44
N HIS A 22 2.80 -2.75 -7.90
CA HIS A 22 4.11 -2.13 -7.97
C HIS A 22 4.90 -2.42 -6.70
N ILE A 23 6.05 -3.07 -6.87
CA ILE A 23 6.96 -3.40 -5.76
C ILE A 23 8.23 -2.59 -5.95
N HIS A 24 8.46 -1.63 -5.06
CA HIS A 24 9.71 -0.90 -4.99
C HIS A 24 10.57 -1.50 -3.88
N ALA A 25 11.42 -2.46 -4.27
CA ALA A 25 12.37 -3.10 -3.39
C ALA A 25 13.72 -2.37 -3.44
N SER A 26 14.05 -1.67 -2.37
CA SER A 26 15.35 -1.01 -2.20
C SER A 26 16.15 -1.69 -1.08
N PHE A 27 17.44 -1.41 -0.99
CA PHE A 27 18.30 -1.93 0.09
C PHE A 27 17.86 -1.53 1.50
N ASN A 28 17.03 -0.49 1.63
CA ASN A 28 16.68 0.11 2.93
C ASN A 28 15.19 -0.02 3.28
N ASN A 29 14.36 -0.40 2.31
CA ASN A 29 12.91 -0.49 2.47
C ASN A 29 12.25 -1.21 1.30
N THR A 30 11.12 -1.87 1.57
CA THR A 30 10.20 -2.34 0.53
C THR A 30 8.89 -1.58 0.61
N ILE A 31 8.46 -1.05 -0.54
CA ILE A 31 7.17 -0.36 -0.69
C ILE A 31 6.34 -1.19 -1.67
N VAL A 32 5.15 -1.58 -1.24
CA VAL A 32 4.19 -2.30 -2.07
C VAL A 32 3.01 -1.38 -2.31
N THR A 33 2.69 -1.14 -3.57
CA THR A 33 1.56 -0.30 -3.97
C THR A 33 0.72 -1.04 -4.98
N ILE A 34 -0.56 -1.16 -4.71
CA ILE A 34 -1.54 -1.77 -5.60
C ILE A 34 -2.34 -0.63 -6.21
N THR A 35 -2.35 -0.60 -7.53
CA THR A 35 -3.00 0.42 -8.34
C THR A 35 -4.05 -0.21 -9.24
N ASP A 36 -4.95 0.60 -9.77
CA ASP A 36 -5.75 0.19 -10.93
C ASP A 36 -4.92 0.28 -12.23
N ARG A 37 -5.47 -0.22 -13.35
CA ARG A 37 -4.82 -0.08 -14.67
C ARG A 37 -4.59 1.37 -15.11
N GLN A 38 -5.25 2.35 -14.48
CA GLN A 38 -5.10 3.77 -14.78
C GLN A 38 -4.01 4.43 -13.94
N GLY A 39 -3.39 3.70 -13.00
CA GLY A 39 -2.34 4.20 -12.10
C GLY A 39 -2.86 4.86 -10.83
N ASN A 40 -4.17 4.77 -10.52
CA ASN A 40 -4.71 5.26 -9.25
C ASN A 40 -4.35 4.28 -8.13
N ALA A 41 -3.69 4.78 -7.09
CA ALA A 41 -3.34 3.98 -5.92
C ALA A 41 -4.58 3.59 -5.11
N LEU A 42 -4.83 2.29 -5.01
CA LEU A 42 -5.92 1.70 -4.21
C LEU A 42 -5.44 1.45 -2.78
N ALA A 43 -4.32 0.76 -2.66
CA ALA A 43 -3.72 0.39 -1.38
C ALA A 43 -2.20 0.46 -1.46
N TRP A 44 -1.56 0.80 -0.35
CA TRP A 44 -0.11 0.75 -0.26
C TRP A 44 0.30 0.41 1.16
N ALA A 45 1.42 -0.28 1.28
CA ALA A 45 2.05 -0.58 2.55
C ALA A 45 3.57 -0.56 2.39
N THR A 46 4.26 -0.33 3.49
CA THR A 46 5.73 -0.31 3.50
C THR A 46 6.24 -1.11 4.67
N SER A 47 7.44 -1.68 4.54
CA SER A 47 8.11 -2.37 5.63
C SER A 47 8.28 -1.44 6.84
N GLY A 48 8.66 -0.18 6.62
CA GLY A 48 8.76 0.81 7.70
C GLY A 48 7.44 1.13 8.40
N GLY A 49 6.32 1.14 7.67
CA GLY A 49 4.99 1.39 8.22
C GLY A 49 4.44 0.27 9.09
N GLN A 50 4.95 -0.96 8.93
CA GLN A 50 4.55 -2.14 9.73
C GLN A 50 5.37 -2.30 11.02
N GLY A 51 6.06 -1.24 11.46
CA GLY A 51 6.82 -1.24 12.72
C GLY A 51 8.24 -1.79 12.60
N PHE A 52 8.69 -2.21 11.41
CA PHE A 52 10.09 -2.56 11.20
C PHE A 52 10.96 -1.28 11.18
N ARG A 53 12.03 -1.27 11.97
CA ARG A 53 12.96 -0.15 12.11
C ARG A 53 14.41 -0.57 11.86
N GLY A 54 15.23 0.38 11.42
CA GLY A 54 16.65 0.14 11.13
C GLY A 54 16.86 -0.93 10.06
N SER A 55 17.84 -1.81 10.28
CA SER A 55 18.17 -2.95 9.41
C SER A 55 17.04 -3.97 9.26
N ARG A 56 16.05 -3.99 10.16
CA ARG A 56 14.90 -4.91 10.04
C ARG A 56 13.99 -4.58 8.85
N LYS A 57 14.04 -3.34 8.33
CA LYS A 57 13.22 -2.89 7.18
C LYS A 57 13.63 -3.51 5.85
N SER A 58 14.88 -3.96 5.72
CA SER A 58 15.43 -4.53 4.50
C SER A 58 15.36 -6.06 4.47
N THR A 59 14.73 -6.67 5.47
CA THR A 59 14.59 -8.12 5.55
C THR A 59 13.46 -8.61 4.64
N PRO A 60 13.57 -9.83 4.06
CA PRO A 60 12.51 -10.41 3.25
C PRO A 60 11.22 -10.62 4.05
N PHE A 61 11.33 -10.90 5.35
CA PHE A 61 10.17 -11.01 6.23
C PHE A 61 9.40 -9.69 6.34
N ALA A 62 10.08 -8.55 6.46
CA ALA A 62 9.43 -7.25 6.49
C ALA A 62 8.78 -6.87 5.15
N ALA A 63 9.32 -7.37 4.03
CA ALA A 63 8.71 -7.23 2.72
C ALA A 63 7.43 -8.07 2.60
N GLN A 64 7.45 -9.32 3.10
CA GLN A 64 6.29 -10.20 3.12
C GLN A 64 5.14 -9.60 3.91
N VAL A 65 5.40 -9.12 5.13
CA VAL A 65 4.36 -8.50 5.97
C VAL A 65 3.77 -7.26 5.29
N ALA A 66 4.60 -6.44 4.63
CA ALA A 66 4.11 -5.30 3.86
C ALA A 66 3.22 -5.73 2.67
N ALA A 67 3.60 -6.79 1.95
CA ALA A 67 2.82 -7.32 0.84
C ALA A 67 1.47 -7.90 1.30
N GLU A 68 1.44 -8.63 2.40
CA GLU A 68 0.20 -9.18 2.99
C GLU A 68 -0.77 -8.07 3.38
N VAL A 69 -0.27 -7.00 4.02
CA VAL A 69 -1.12 -5.86 4.42
C VAL A 69 -1.63 -5.10 3.21
N ALA A 70 -0.78 -4.84 2.20
CA ALA A 70 -1.22 -4.21 0.96
C ALA A 70 -2.28 -5.06 0.24
N GLY A 71 -2.08 -6.38 0.16
CA GLY A 71 -3.02 -7.32 -0.45
C GLY A 71 -4.36 -7.37 0.26
N LYS A 72 -4.37 -7.46 1.60
CA LYS A 72 -5.61 -7.40 2.40
C LYS A 72 -6.36 -6.09 2.19
N ALA A 73 -5.64 -4.97 2.18
CA ALA A 73 -6.26 -3.66 1.90
C ALA A 73 -6.83 -3.58 0.47
N ALA A 74 -6.17 -4.17 -0.53
CA ALA A 74 -6.68 -4.23 -1.90
C ALA A 74 -7.91 -5.13 -2.07
N GLN A 75 -8.02 -6.21 -1.29
CA GLN A 75 -9.22 -7.07 -1.30
C GLN A 75 -10.47 -6.30 -0.86
N GLU A 76 -10.36 -5.33 0.05
CA GLU A 76 -11.49 -4.45 0.41
C GLU A 76 -11.98 -3.59 -0.76
N TYR A 77 -11.13 -3.33 -1.75
CA TYR A 77 -11.48 -2.63 -2.99
C TYR A 77 -11.97 -3.57 -4.09
N GLY A 78 -12.16 -4.86 -3.79
CA GLY A 78 -12.70 -5.83 -4.74
C GLY A 78 -11.69 -6.36 -5.76
N VAL A 79 -10.38 -6.09 -5.55
CA VAL A 79 -9.30 -6.67 -6.37
C VAL A 79 -9.28 -8.17 -6.17
N LYS A 80 -9.44 -8.92 -7.25
CA LYS A 80 -9.41 -10.39 -7.26
C LYS A 80 -8.36 -10.87 -8.26
N ASN A 81 -7.70 -11.97 -7.91
CA ASN A 81 -6.85 -12.76 -8.80
C ASN A 81 -7.75 -13.66 -9.65
#